data_AF-A0A4D5RHB0-F1
#
_entry.id   AF-A0A4D5RHB0-F1
#
_cell.length_a   1.000
_cell.length_b   1.000
_cell.length_c   1.000
_cell.angle_alpha   90.00
_cell.angle_beta   90.00
_cell.angle_gamma   90.00
#
_symmetry.space_group_name_H-M   'P 1'
#
loop_
_entity.id
_entity.type
_entity.pdbx_description
1 polymer ?
#
loop_
_entity_poly.entity_id
_entity_poly.type
_entity_poly.pdbx_seq_one_letter_code
_entity_poly.pdbx_strand_id
1 'polypeptide(L)'
;KNIFFLQKKAVRIIDNLGYIKHTASSFEKYKLLPMEHVLSHKLAIIIFDQIKHDDTYFFATYLHKPAECDFGRTNYTKPNVRTNYGTQKRDYQIPNLLNKQPSIVQIAQQCRKIQTFRKKVETYSLQAAPTLDYCKRM
;
A
#
# COMPACT_ATOMS: atom_id res chain seq x y z
N LYS A 1 5.64 9.16 -16.56
CA LYS A 1 4.26 9.17 -17.09
C LYS A 1 3.37 8.33 -16.19
N ASN A 2 2.22 8.85 -15.73
CA ASN A 2 1.36 8.17 -14.75
C ASN A 2 0.58 7.00 -15.39
N ILE A 3 0.92 5.77 -14.99
CA ILE A 3 0.29 4.52 -15.45
C ILE A 3 -1.23 4.53 -15.17
N PHE A 4 -1.64 5.07 -14.02
CA PHE A 4 -3.07 5.21 -13.66
C PHE A 4 -3.86 6.03 -14.68
N PHE A 5 -3.27 7.10 -15.22
CA PHE A 5 -3.92 7.93 -16.23
C PHE A 5 -4.11 7.17 -17.56
N LEU A 6 -3.15 6.31 -17.92
CA LEU A 6 -3.26 5.43 -19.08
C LEU A 6 -4.33 4.35 -18.87
N GLN A 7 -4.39 3.74 -17.68
CA GLN A 7 -5.45 2.79 -17.33
C GLN A 7 -6.84 3.43 -17.43
N LYS A 8 -7.00 4.64 -16.85
CA LYS A 8 -8.27 5.38 -16.92
C LYS A 8 -8.67 5.73 -18.36
N LYS A 9 -7.71 6.11 -19.20
CA LYS A 9 -7.96 6.34 -20.64
C LYS A 9 -8.38 5.07 -21.36
N ALA A 10 -7.68 3.95 -21.14
CA ALA A 10 -8.02 2.68 -21.77
C ALA A 10 -9.43 2.23 -21.40
N VAL A 11 -9.78 2.27 -20.11
CA VAL A 11 -11.13 1.91 -19.63
C VAL A 11 -12.22 2.78 -20.25
N ARG A 12 -11.99 4.09 -20.36
CA ARG A 12 -12.93 5.01 -21.01
C ARG A 12 -13.15 4.68 -22.48
N ILE A 13 -12.11 4.28 -23.20
CA ILE A 13 -12.21 3.89 -24.61
C ILE A 13 -13.01 2.59 -24.73
N ILE A 14 -12.71 1.60 -23.91
CA ILE A 14 -13.37 0.28 -23.95
C ILE A 14 -14.87 0.39 -23.65
N ASP A 15 -15.25 1.15 -22.61
CA ASP A 15 -16.66 1.34 -22.24
C ASP A 15 -17.32 2.55 -22.94
N ASN A 16 -16.65 3.17 -23.91
CA ASN A 16 -17.10 4.37 -24.63
C ASN A 16 -17.67 5.47 -23.70
N LEU A 17 -16.95 5.75 -22.61
CA LEU A 17 -17.37 6.69 -21.58
C LEU A 17 -16.98 8.13 -21.93
N GLY A 18 -17.98 9.01 -21.99
CA GLY A 18 -17.76 10.46 -22.11
C GLY A 18 -16.89 11.01 -20.96
N TYR A 19 -16.14 12.09 -21.22
CA TYR A 19 -15.11 12.64 -20.34
C TYR A 19 -15.53 12.86 -18.88
N ILE A 20 -16.78 13.28 -18.66
CA ILE A 20 -17.34 13.62 -17.34
C ILE A 20 -17.75 12.36 -16.56
N LYS A 21 -18.05 11.24 -17.23
CA LYS A 21 -18.53 10.03 -16.56
C LYS A 21 -17.46 9.42 -15.64
N HIS A 22 -17.89 8.94 -14.48
CA HIS A 22 -17.04 8.21 -13.54
C HIS A 22 -16.61 6.86 -14.13
N THR A 23 -15.37 6.46 -13.84
CA THR A 23 -14.78 5.19 -14.34
C THR A 23 -14.76 4.10 -13.28
N ALA A 24 -15.25 4.36 -12.05
CA ALA A 24 -15.15 3.43 -10.93
C ALA A 24 -15.85 2.10 -11.22
N SER A 25 -17.10 2.14 -11.73
CA SER A 25 -17.85 0.93 -12.10
C SER A 25 -17.14 0.08 -13.15
N SER A 26 -16.47 0.73 -14.09
CA SER A 26 -15.71 0.04 -15.14
C SER A 26 -14.43 -0.60 -14.60
N PHE A 27 -13.75 0.03 -13.65
CA PHE A 27 -12.61 -0.58 -12.96
C PHE A 27 -13.03 -1.84 -12.21
N GLU A 28 -14.19 -1.83 -11.56
CA GLU A 28 -14.77 -3.02 -10.91
C GLU A 28 -15.15 -4.09 -11.93
N LYS A 29 -15.86 -3.71 -13.01
CA LYS A 29 -16.25 -4.60 -14.12
C LYS A 29 -15.06 -5.34 -14.70
N TYR A 30 -13.94 -4.66 -14.92
CA TYR A 30 -12.72 -5.24 -15.46
C TYR A 30 -11.75 -5.78 -14.39
N LYS A 31 -12.14 -5.77 -13.11
CA LYS A 31 -11.31 -6.18 -11.96
C LYS A 31 -9.93 -5.52 -11.98
N LEU A 32 -9.87 -4.26 -12.40
CA LEU A 32 -8.62 -3.50 -12.50
C LEU A 32 -8.19 -3.04 -11.11
N LEU A 33 -7.09 -3.61 -10.63
CA LEU A 33 -6.47 -3.22 -9.38
C LEU A 33 -5.95 -1.77 -9.48
N PRO A 34 -6.35 -0.88 -8.56
CA PRO A 34 -5.76 0.45 -8.49
C PRO A 34 -4.25 0.32 -8.23
N MET A 35 -3.46 1.19 -8.85
CA MET A 35 -2.00 1.15 -8.79
C MET A 35 -1.47 1.18 -7.34
N GLU A 36 -2.19 1.83 -6.43
CA GLU A 36 -1.86 1.86 -5.01
C GLU A 36 -1.87 0.47 -4.36
N HIS A 37 -2.79 -0.41 -4.75
CA HIS A 37 -2.85 -1.79 -4.27
C HIS A 37 -1.72 -2.63 -4.84
N VAL A 38 -1.37 -2.42 -6.12
CA VAL A 38 -0.23 -3.10 -6.75
C VAL A 38 1.08 -2.72 -6.05
N LEU A 39 1.26 -1.43 -5.78
CA LEU A 39 2.43 -0.93 -5.05
C LEU A 39 2.48 -1.47 -3.62
N SER A 40 1.35 -1.42 -2.91
CA SER A 40 1.24 -1.94 -1.54
C SER A 40 1.55 -3.44 -1.47
N HIS A 41 1.07 -4.21 -2.44
CA HIS A 41 1.36 -5.65 -2.51
C HIS A 41 2.84 -5.93 -2.75
N LYS A 42 3.49 -5.18 -3.66
CA LYS A 42 4.95 -5.29 -3.88
C LYS A 42 5.74 -4.91 -2.63
N LEU A 43 5.37 -3.82 -1.95
CA LEU A 43 6.00 -3.41 -0.70
C LEU A 43 5.81 -4.46 0.40
N ALA A 44 4.63 -5.08 0.50
CA ALA A 44 4.39 -6.15 1.47
C ALA A 44 5.30 -7.37 1.24
N ILE A 45 5.56 -7.74 -0.02
CA ILE A 45 6.52 -8.80 -0.37
C ILE A 45 7.93 -8.41 0.10
N ILE A 46 8.37 -7.18 -0.17
CA ILE A 46 9.68 -6.70 0.27
C ILE A 46 9.79 -6.72 1.80
N ILE A 47 8.74 -6.31 2.51
CA ILE A 47 8.68 -6.36 3.97
C ILE A 47 8.82 -7.81 4.46
N PHE A 48 8.10 -8.76 3.84
CA PHE A 48 8.23 -10.17 4.17
C PHE A 48 9.66 -10.65 3.99
N ASP A 49 10.29 -10.36 2.84
CA ASP A 49 11.66 -10.79 2.56
C ASP A 49 12.66 -10.17 3.56
N GLN A 50 12.49 -8.89 3.91
CA GLN A 50 13.32 -8.22 4.92
C GLN A 50 13.17 -8.87 6.31
N ILE A 51 11.93 -9.13 6.75
CA ILE A 51 11.68 -9.78 8.05
C ILE A 51 12.24 -11.22 8.06
N LYS A 52 12.17 -11.96 6.94
CA LYS A 52 12.71 -13.32 6.88
C LYS A 52 14.22 -13.38 6.76
N HIS A 53 14.85 -12.32 6.25
CA HIS A 53 16.29 -12.23 6.15
C HIS A 53 16.91 -11.82 7.50
N ASP A 54 16.41 -10.74 8.10
CA ASP A 54 16.88 -10.24 9.39
C ASP A 54 15.76 -9.40 10.04
N ASP A 55 15.02 -10.02 10.94
CA ASP A 55 13.94 -9.36 11.67
C ASP A 55 14.47 -8.31 12.65
N THR A 56 15.58 -8.59 13.32
CA THR A 56 16.20 -7.67 14.28
C THR A 56 16.60 -6.35 13.63
N TYR A 57 17.27 -6.42 12.47
CA TYR A 57 17.64 -5.24 11.69
C TYR A 57 16.41 -4.50 11.17
N PHE A 58 15.39 -5.23 10.70
CA PHE A 58 14.15 -4.63 10.23
C PHE A 58 13.46 -3.81 11.33
N PHE A 59 13.28 -4.38 12.52
CA PHE A 59 12.65 -3.66 13.63
C PHE A 59 13.54 -2.52 14.15
N ALA A 60 14.85 -2.70 14.22
CA ALA A 60 15.77 -1.61 14.59
C ALA A 60 15.70 -0.41 13.62
N THR A 61 15.42 -0.67 12.34
CA THR A 61 15.33 0.34 11.29
C THR A 61 13.99 1.09 11.29
N TYR A 62 12.87 0.36 11.39
CA TYR A 62 11.55 0.95 11.15
C TYR A 62 10.67 1.12 12.40
N LEU A 63 10.91 0.36 13.48
CA LEU A 63 10.11 0.45 14.69
C LEU A 63 10.34 1.80 15.39
N HIS A 64 9.28 2.34 15.97
CA HIS A 64 9.39 3.60 16.71
C HIS A 64 10.30 3.47 17.94
N LYS A 65 11.25 4.40 18.09
CA LYS A 65 12.03 4.57 19.31
C LYS A 65 11.25 5.51 20.23
N PRO A 66 11.04 5.16 21.51
CA PRO A 66 10.26 5.99 22.41
C PRO A 66 10.89 7.39 22.51
N ALA A 67 10.12 8.42 22.17
CA ALA A 67 10.42 9.82 22.47
C ALA A 67 9.60 10.25 23.70
N GLU A 68 10.12 11.23 24.45
CA GLU A 68 9.53 11.70 25.71
C GLU A 68 8.16 12.40 25.57
N CYS A 69 7.65 12.59 24.35
CA CYS A 69 6.37 13.29 24.11
C CYS A 69 5.47 12.57 23.09
N ASP A 70 4.17 12.52 23.40
CA ASP A 70 3.15 11.69 22.73
C ASP A 70 2.24 12.52 21.82
N PHE A 71 2.75 12.97 20.68
CA PHE A 71 1.90 13.59 19.66
C PHE A 71 1.65 12.64 18.49
N GLY A 72 0.43 12.11 18.37
CA GLY A 72 -0.05 11.41 17.16
C GLY A 72 0.79 10.21 16.73
N ARG A 73 1.13 9.32 17.67
CA ARG A 73 2.07 8.21 17.44
C ARG A 73 1.60 7.28 16.32
N THR A 74 2.47 7.09 15.33
CA THR A 74 2.39 5.98 14.38
C THR A 74 3.37 4.89 14.77
N ASN A 75 2.99 3.62 14.65
CA ASN A 75 3.79 2.47 15.12
C ASN A 75 5.19 2.37 14.48
N TYR A 76 5.35 2.89 13.26
CA TYR A 76 6.59 2.86 12.50
C TYR A 76 7.10 4.27 12.18
N THR A 77 8.40 4.48 12.36
CA THR A 77 9.05 5.77 12.13
C THR A 77 9.19 6.04 10.64
N LYS A 78 8.78 7.24 10.22
CA LYS A 78 9.01 7.72 8.85
C LYS A 78 10.24 8.62 8.83
N PRO A 79 11.13 8.50 7.84
CA PRO A 79 12.22 9.45 7.69
C PRO A 79 11.66 10.83 7.31
N ASN A 80 12.26 11.89 7.86
CA ASN A 80 11.91 13.26 7.49
C ASN A 80 12.38 13.56 6.07
N VAL A 81 11.43 13.81 5.18
CA VAL A 81 11.69 14.07 3.78
C VAL A 81 11.45 15.54 3.48
N ARG A 82 12.47 16.23 2.98
CA ARG A 82 12.39 17.65 2.59
C ARG A 82 11.86 17.89 1.18
N THR A 83 11.87 16.87 0.31
CA THR A 83 11.50 17.00 -1.11
C THR A 83 10.54 15.89 -1.54
N ASN A 84 9.67 16.18 -2.51
CA ASN A 84 8.71 15.20 -3.03
C ASN A 84 9.36 13.92 -3.59
N TYR A 85 10.63 13.98 -4.00
CA TYR A 85 11.38 12.79 -4.45
C TYR A 85 11.68 11.82 -3.30
N GLY A 86 11.88 12.33 -2.09
CA GLY A 86 12.14 11.48 -0.93
C GLY A 86 10.92 10.65 -0.53
N THR A 87 9.69 11.11 -0.82
CA THR A 87 8.47 10.35 -0.51
C THR A 87 8.25 9.16 -1.45
N GLN A 88 8.97 9.14 -2.57
CA GLN A 88 9.01 8.03 -3.51
C GLN A 88 10.01 6.95 -3.10
N LYS A 89 10.91 7.24 -2.16
CA LYS A 89 11.89 6.25 -1.68
C LYS A 89 11.19 5.14 -0.92
N ARG A 90 11.69 3.92 -1.10
CA ARG A 90 11.19 2.72 -0.42
C ARG A 90 11.17 2.90 1.10
N ASP A 91 12.22 3.49 1.66
CA ASP A 91 12.37 3.65 3.12
C ASP A 91 11.35 4.63 3.71
N TYR A 92 10.73 5.47 2.88
CA TYR A 92 9.57 6.29 3.28
C TYR A 92 8.25 5.54 3.05
N GLN A 93 8.15 4.78 1.96
CA GLN A 93 6.93 4.06 1.59
C GLN A 93 6.63 2.85 2.47
N ILE A 94 7.65 2.11 2.92
CA ILE A 94 7.50 0.98 3.84
C ILE A 94 6.82 1.40 5.15
N PRO A 95 7.36 2.34 5.95
CA PRO A 95 6.71 2.75 7.19
C PRO A 95 5.35 3.41 6.93
N ASN A 96 5.16 4.06 5.77
CA ASN A 96 3.84 4.58 5.39
C ASN A 96 2.80 3.48 5.16
N LEU A 97 3.18 2.37 4.52
CA LEU A 97 2.31 1.22 4.36
C LEU A 97 2.02 0.55 5.71
N LEU A 98 3.04 0.35 6.53
CA LEU A 98 2.92 -0.32 7.83
C LEU A 98 2.06 0.48 8.83
N ASN A 99 2.13 1.81 8.79
CA ASN A 99 1.28 2.66 9.60
C ASN A 99 -0.19 2.65 9.15
N LYS A 100 -0.44 2.40 7.85
CA LYS A 100 -1.82 2.21 7.34
C LYS A 100 -2.35 0.80 7.59
N GLN A 101 -1.48 -0.20 7.53
CA GLN A 101 -1.81 -1.63 7.59
C GLN A 101 -0.82 -2.37 8.49
N PRO A 102 -0.93 -2.25 9.82
CA PRO A 102 0.01 -2.87 10.76
C PRO A 102 -0.08 -4.41 10.78
N SER A 103 -1.21 -4.96 10.34
CA SER A 103 -1.45 -6.40 10.22
C SER A 103 -0.47 -7.11 9.28
N ILE A 104 0.13 -6.40 8.31
CA ILE A 104 1.09 -7.00 7.35
C ILE A 104 2.27 -7.64 8.10
N VAL A 105 2.79 -6.98 9.15
CA VAL A 105 3.92 -7.51 9.93
C VAL A 105 3.52 -8.75 10.70
N GLN A 106 2.34 -8.73 11.33
CA GLN A 106 1.81 -9.89 12.06
C GLN A 106 1.63 -11.09 11.13
N ILE A 107 1.06 -10.87 9.93
CA ILE A 107 0.89 -11.90 8.91
C ILE A 107 2.26 -12.40 8.42
N ALA A 108 3.23 -11.52 8.23
CA ALA A 108 4.59 -11.88 7.79
C ALA A 108 5.31 -12.76 8.82
N GLN A 109 5.19 -12.45 10.11
CA GLN A 109 5.77 -13.24 11.19
C GLN A 109 5.13 -14.64 11.25
N GLN A 110 3.79 -14.73 11.17
CA GLN A 110 3.06 -15.99 11.21
C GLN A 110 3.30 -16.89 9.99
N CYS A 111 3.58 -16.31 8.82
CA CYS A 111 3.77 -17.08 7.59
C CYS A 111 5.21 -17.57 7.45
N ARG A 112 5.39 -18.86 7.11
CA ARG A 112 6.70 -19.42 6.75
C ARG A 112 7.02 -19.29 5.26
N LYS A 113 6.01 -19.41 4.39
CA LYS A 113 6.18 -19.41 2.93
C LYS A 113 5.65 -18.11 2.32
N ILE A 114 6.34 -17.59 1.31
CA ILE A 114 5.92 -16.38 0.57
C ILE A 114 4.56 -16.56 -0.12
N GLN A 115 4.27 -17.77 -0.63
CA GLN A 115 3.00 -18.06 -1.32
C GLN A 115 1.80 -17.91 -0.39
N THR A 116 1.91 -18.44 0.85
CA THR A 116 0.87 -18.30 1.87
C THR A 116 0.71 -16.86 2.32
N PHE A 117 1.81 -16.11 2.39
CA PHE A 117 1.79 -14.69 2.71
C PHE A 117 1.08 -13.88 1.63
N ARG A 118 1.41 -14.08 0.35
CA ARG A 118 0.78 -13.39 -0.79
C ARG A 118 -0.74 -13.58 -0.77
N LYS A 119 -1.20 -14.83 -0.61
CA LYS A 119 -2.63 -15.14 -0.56
C LYS A 119 -3.32 -14.42 0.61
N LYS A 120 -2.70 -14.40 1.80
CA LYS A 120 -3.26 -13.72 2.98
C LYS A 120 -3.30 -12.19 2.83
N VAL A 121 -2.26 -11.58 2.26
CA VAL A 121 -2.20 -10.13 2.02
C VAL A 121 -3.20 -9.72 0.94
N GLU A 122 -3.37 -10.54 -0.10
CA GLU A 122 -4.36 -10.32 -1.14
C GLU A 122 -5.78 -10.39 -0.57
N THR A 123 -6.11 -11.43 0.19
CA THR A 123 -7.42 -11.51 0.87
C THR A 123 -7.64 -10.34 1.82
N TYR A 124 -6.62 -9.94 2.58
CA TYR A 124 -6.71 -8.80 3.46
C TYR A 124 -6.91 -7.48 2.70
N SER A 125 -6.20 -7.27 1.60
CA SER A 125 -6.32 -6.06 0.77
C SER A 125 -7.68 -5.96 0.07
N LEU A 126 -8.28 -7.10 -0.28
CA LEU A 126 -9.61 -7.19 -0.88
C LEU A 126 -10.73 -7.03 0.18
N GLN A 127 -10.52 -7.51 1.40
CA GLN A 127 -11.48 -7.35 2.52
C GLN A 127 -11.41 -5.96 3.17
N ALA A 128 -10.22 -5.37 3.24
CA ALA A 128 -9.96 -4.03 3.74
C ALA A 128 -10.17 -2.93 2.69
N ALA A 129 -10.65 -3.27 1.50
CA ALA A 129 -11.30 -2.33 0.61
C ALA A 129 -12.75 -2.17 1.09
N PRO A 130 -13.07 -1.20 1.97
CA PRO A 130 -14.45 -0.76 2.07
C PRO A 130 -14.86 -0.36 0.64
N THR A 131 -16.09 -0.71 0.27
CA THR A 131 -16.83 -0.13 -0.85
C THR A 131 -16.25 1.23 -1.20
N LEU A 132 -15.66 1.32 -2.38
CA LEU A 132 -14.93 2.49 -2.87
C LEU A 132 -15.85 3.72 -2.88
N ASP A 133 -15.93 4.37 -1.72
CA ASP A 133 -16.61 5.64 -1.54
C ASP A 133 -15.64 6.71 -2.08
N TYR A 134 -15.47 6.72 -3.41
CA TYR A 134 -14.71 7.72 -4.16
C TYR A 134 -15.35 9.13 -4.06
N CYS A 135 -16.34 9.32 -3.19
CA CYS A 135 -17.16 10.53 -3.08
C CYS A 135 -16.70 11.55 -2.02
N LYS A 136 -15.60 11.35 -1.28
CA LYS A 136 -15.23 12.24 -0.15
C LYS A 136 -13.87 12.93 -0.20
N ARG A 137 -13.28 13.10 -1.38
CA ARG A 137 -12.21 14.09 -1.56
C ARG A 137 -12.54 14.98 -2.74
N MET A 138 -13.30 16.03 -2.42
CA MET A 138 -13.40 17.27 -3.20
C MET A 138 -12.01 17.85 -3.47
#